data_AF-A0A6B9TCD6-F1
#
_entry.id   AF-A0A6B9TCD6-F1
#
_cell.length_a   1.000
_cell.length_b   1.000
_cell.length_c   1.000
_cell.angle_alpha   90.00
_cell.angle_beta   90.00
_cell.angle_gamma   90.00
#
_symmetry.space_group_name_H-M   'P 1'
#
loop_
_entity.id
_entity.type
_entity.pdbx_description
1 polymer ?
#
loop_
_entity_poly.entity_id
_entity_poly.type
_entity_poly.pdbx_seq_one_letter_code
_entity_poly.pdbx_strand_id
1 'polypeptide(L)'
;MKNRRHQQRFLDWMRDEQMIVFQDKKTGEKVYSPVCRRGNRQYAMKKARQRDLFLEAFRTKELDRQIGNNPNIRETCALLITVTFDKKKYTMEEAWGMLSSTEIASSDLKTGVLNNLTANLRDIFGPLCKITVKEAQEDGYPAPHLIVLLDNPTTVKLHRGKGGQSWRIFDPHTLRRIGKDPALRRLSRIRHIDAISMNPIWKYGFIDVQGVVKGCRFKNRKDAVSYAYKYLTKSLTDDHCRELEDLDSISECRTKSLRISLWGHLCNKSYGLRDITYGRKVKEFLSMLPAENMDGENTMESRWTFMRTIPSFVYEKIVMWNARKMLRPFRSRPETSDANPSPAF
;
A
#
# COMPACT_ATOMS: atom_id res chain seq x y z
N MET A 1 -2.03 -20.62 0.93
CA MET A 1 -2.73 -19.35 1.23
C MET A 1 -4.24 -19.54 1.44
N LYS A 2 -4.91 -20.45 0.72
CA LYS A 2 -6.32 -20.81 1.02
C LYS A 2 -6.52 -21.65 2.30
N ASN A 3 -5.44 -22.15 2.89
CA ASN A 3 -5.48 -22.91 4.13
C ASN A 3 -6.03 -22.05 5.30
N ARG A 4 -7.12 -22.50 5.92
CA ARG A 4 -7.82 -21.79 7.01
C ARG A 4 -6.91 -21.53 8.21
N ARG A 5 -6.08 -22.51 8.61
CA ARG A 5 -5.14 -22.35 9.73
C ARG A 5 -4.11 -21.24 9.50
N HIS A 6 -3.63 -21.09 8.26
CA HIS A 6 -2.71 -20.01 7.90
C HIS A 6 -3.39 -18.63 7.96
N GLN A 7 -4.63 -18.55 7.48
CA GLN A 7 -5.42 -17.31 7.58
C GLN A 7 -5.72 -16.97 9.03
N GLN A 8 -6.14 -17.95 9.84
CA GLN A 8 -6.40 -17.76 11.27
C GLN A 8 -5.19 -17.18 12.00
N ARG A 9 -4.01 -17.79 11.81
CA ARG A 9 -2.76 -17.29 12.39
C ARG A 9 -2.46 -15.83 12.01
N PHE A 10 -2.81 -15.43 10.80
CA PHE A 10 -2.67 -14.04 10.37
C PHE A 10 -3.70 -13.12 11.02
N LEU A 11 -4.96 -13.56 11.14
CA LEU A 11 -6.02 -12.79 11.81
C LEU A 11 -5.69 -12.62 13.30
N ASP A 12 -5.24 -13.68 13.98
CA ASP A 12 -4.79 -13.62 15.38
C ASP A 12 -3.61 -12.65 15.53
N TRP A 13 -2.65 -12.70 14.60
CA TRP A 13 -1.53 -11.75 14.57
C TRP A 13 -1.98 -10.29 14.34
N MET A 14 -3.02 -10.06 13.55
CA MET A 14 -3.60 -8.74 13.32
C MET A 14 -4.27 -8.19 14.59
N ARG A 15 -4.93 -9.05 15.37
CA ARG A 15 -5.65 -8.71 16.62
C ARG A 15 -4.71 -8.47 17.80
N ASP A 16 -3.58 -9.17 17.88
CA ASP A 16 -2.66 -9.08 19.02
C ASP A 16 -1.92 -7.73 19.06
N GLU A 17 -2.46 -6.68 19.68
CA GLU A 17 -1.77 -5.39 19.78
C GLU A 17 -0.51 -5.43 20.68
N GLN A 18 0.56 -4.77 20.23
CA GLN A 18 1.85 -4.74 20.91
C GLN A 18 2.35 -3.31 21.08
N MET A 19 3.02 -3.05 22.20
CA MET A 19 3.56 -1.75 22.60
C MET A 19 5.08 -1.81 22.72
N ILE A 20 5.76 -0.83 22.16
CA ILE A 20 7.18 -0.57 22.35
C ILE A 20 7.35 0.29 23.60
N VAL A 21 8.26 -0.11 24.49
CA VAL A 21 8.63 0.65 25.67
C VAL A 21 9.95 1.38 25.39
N PHE A 22 9.91 2.70 25.48
CA PHE A 22 11.11 3.54 25.49
C PHE A 22 11.33 4.09 26.89
N GLN A 23 12.59 4.29 27.25
CA GLN A 23 12.97 4.95 28.49
C GLN A 23 13.81 6.20 28.19
N ASP A 24 13.49 7.29 28.85
CA ASP A 24 14.27 8.52 28.81
C ASP A 24 15.60 8.30 29.54
N LYS A 25 16.73 8.57 28.87
CA LYS A 25 18.07 8.39 29.46
C LYS A 25 18.33 9.32 30.66
N LYS A 26 17.69 10.49 30.72
CA LYS A 26 17.91 11.50 31.76
C LYS A 26 16.95 11.34 32.94
N THR A 27 15.66 11.20 32.66
CA THR A 27 14.63 11.16 33.71
C THR A 27 14.30 9.75 34.17
N GLY A 28 14.65 8.73 33.38
CA GLY A 28 14.22 7.35 33.60
C GLY A 28 12.73 7.11 33.30
N GLU A 29 12.00 8.12 32.83
CA GLU A 29 10.59 8.03 32.48
C GLU A 29 10.36 7.04 31.34
N LYS A 30 9.28 6.26 31.42
CA LYS A 30 8.92 5.27 30.40
C LYS A 30 7.75 5.78 29.56
N VAL A 31 7.92 5.76 28.24
CA VAL A 31 6.86 6.04 27.28
C VAL A 31 6.55 4.80 26.45
N TYR A 32 5.28 4.67 26.07
CA TYR A 32 4.75 3.50 25.38
C TYR A 32 4.23 3.93 24.01
N SER A 33 4.62 3.21 22.96
CA SER A 33 4.20 3.50 21.60
C SER A 33 3.73 2.23 20.91
N PRO A 34 2.54 2.21 20.27
CA PRO A 34 2.10 1.02 19.55
C PRO A 34 3.07 0.65 18.42
N VAL A 35 3.35 -0.65 18.27
CA VAL A 35 4.23 -1.15 17.20
C VAL A 35 3.60 -0.84 15.84
N CYS A 36 4.36 -0.27 14.90
CA CYS A 36 3.90 -0.08 13.53
C CYS A 36 3.88 -1.42 12.78
N ARG A 37 2.69 -2.02 12.59
CA ARG A 37 2.52 -3.33 11.93
C ARG A 37 1.57 -3.22 10.76
N ARG A 38 1.82 -4.02 9.71
CA ARG A 38 1.01 -4.02 8.49
C ARG A 38 -0.47 -4.14 8.83
N GLY A 39 -1.27 -3.22 8.28
CA GLY A 39 -2.72 -3.19 8.46
C GLY A 39 -3.22 -2.49 9.74
N ASN A 40 -2.35 -2.11 10.69
CA ASN A 40 -2.79 -1.31 11.84
C ASN A 40 -2.79 0.20 11.56
N ARG A 41 -3.33 0.99 12.49
CA ARG A 41 -3.44 2.45 12.37
C ARG A 41 -2.10 3.14 12.09
N GLN A 42 -1.06 2.80 12.83
CA GLN A 42 0.25 3.46 12.71
C GLN A 42 0.85 3.19 11.33
N TYR A 43 0.64 1.99 10.80
CA TYR A 43 1.02 1.64 9.43
C TYR A 43 0.22 2.44 8.41
N ALA A 44 -1.12 2.45 8.53
CA ALA A 44 -2.00 3.19 7.63
C ALA A 44 -1.66 4.69 7.59
N MET A 45 -1.40 5.31 8.75
CA MET A 45 -0.95 6.70 8.86
C MET A 45 0.41 6.94 8.20
N LYS A 46 1.38 6.02 8.36
CA LYS A 46 2.67 6.10 7.67
C LYS A 46 2.49 6.03 6.16
N LYS A 47 1.58 5.18 5.67
CA LYS A 47 1.25 5.08 4.24
C LYS A 47 0.47 6.27 3.71
N ALA A 48 -0.41 6.86 4.51
CA ALA A 48 -1.12 8.09 4.17
C ALA A 48 -0.12 9.25 4.00
N ARG A 49 0.79 9.46 4.97
CA ARG A 49 1.86 10.46 4.86
C ARG A 49 2.72 10.26 3.61
N GLN A 50 3.11 9.01 3.33
CA GLN A 50 3.87 8.67 2.12
C GLN A 50 3.09 9.02 0.84
N ARG A 51 1.80 8.67 0.77
CA ARG A 51 0.91 9.03 -0.34
C ARG A 51 0.82 10.54 -0.52
N ASP A 52 0.63 11.29 0.57
CA ASP A 52 0.41 12.73 0.54
C ASP A 52 1.66 13.46 0.04
N LEU A 53 2.85 13.02 0.46
CA LEU A 53 4.12 13.51 -0.09
C LEU A 53 4.23 13.26 -1.61
N PHE A 54 3.82 12.08 -2.08
CA PHE A 54 3.81 11.81 -3.52
C PHE A 54 2.78 12.66 -4.26
N LEU A 55 1.58 12.81 -3.72
CA LEU A 55 0.53 13.63 -4.32
C LEU A 55 0.99 15.06 -4.49
N GLU A 56 1.65 15.62 -3.47
CA GLU A 56 2.16 16.97 -3.53
C GLU A 56 3.25 17.11 -4.61
N ALA A 57 4.21 16.18 -4.64
CA ALA A 57 5.26 16.19 -5.66
C ALA A 57 4.71 15.97 -7.09
N PHE A 58 3.67 15.15 -7.26
CA PHE A 58 2.97 14.99 -8.54
C PHE A 58 2.21 16.26 -8.96
N ARG A 59 1.71 17.05 -8.00
CA ARG A 59 1.01 18.31 -8.28
C ARG A 59 1.97 19.42 -8.69
N THR A 60 3.15 19.48 -8.13
CA THR A 60 4.14 20.52 -8.46
C THR A 60 4.84 20.26 -9.79
N LYS A 61 5.06 18.98 -10.16
CA LYS A 61 5.70 18.62 -11.43
C LYS A 61 4.76 18.81 -12.63
N GLU A 62 5.27 19.35 -13.74
CA GLU A 62 4.60 19.27 -15.03
C GLU A 62 4.77 17.84 -15.58
N LEU A 63 3.66 17.09 -15.60
CA LEU A 63 3.66 15.67 -15.99
C LEU A 63 2.92 15.42 -17.30
N ASP A 64 2.17 16.39 -17.80
CA ASP A 64 1.41 16.26 -19.01
C ASP A 64 1.12 17.61 -19.64
N ARG A 65 1.05 17.64 -20.97
CA ARG A 65 0.77 18.83 -21.78
C ARG A 65 -0.19 18.51 -22.91
N GLN A 66 -0.99 19.49 -23.31
CA GLN A 66 -1.88 19.35 -24.46
C GLN A 66 -1.08 19.42 -25.76
N ILE A 67 -1.47 18.60 -26.76
CA ILE A 67 -0.89 18.66 -28.10
C ILE A 67 -1.82 19.47 -29.01
N GLY A 68 -1.37 20.66 -29.40
CA GLY A 68 -2.15 21.58 -30.24
C GLY A 68 -3.51 21.93 -29.61
N ASN A 69 -4.51 22.15 -30.46
CA ASN A 69 -5.84 22.59 -30.02
C ASN A 69 -6.80 21.44 -29.67
N ASN A 70 -6.36 20.18 -29.72
CA ASN A 70 -7.24 19.04 -29.45
C ASN A 70 -7.20 18.65 -27.96
N PRO A 71 -8.26 18.93 -27.17
CA PRO A 71 -8.27 18.61 -25.74
C PRO A 71 -8.30 17.11 -25.46
N ASN A 72 -8.55 16.26 -26.47
CA ASN A 72 -8.59 14.82 -26.33
C ASN A 72 -7.23 14.14 -26.57
N ILE A 73 -6.17 14.90 -26.88
CA ILE A 73 -4.83 14.38 -27.11
C ILE A 73 -3.84 15.13 -26.22
N ARG A 74 -3.06 14.38 -25.45
CA ARG A 74 -2.05 14.92 -24.55
C ARG A 74 -0.77 14.11 -24.64
N GLU A 75 0.34 14.75 -24.32
CA GLU A 75 1.58 14.08 -23.97
C GLU A 75 1.63 13.92 -22.46
N THR A 76 2.10 12.78 -21.97
CA THR A 76 2.28 12.53 -20.54
C THR A 76 3.59 11.81 -20.26
N CYS A 77 4.28 12.24 -19.20
CA CYS A 77 5.45 11.61 -18.62
C CYS A 77 5.07 10.58 -17.54
N ALA A 78 3.79 10.27 -17.34
CA ALA A 78 3.34 9.36 -16.29
C ALA A 78 2.32 8.34 -16.81
N LEU A 79 2.57 7.06 -16.54
CA LEU A 79 1.69 5.95 -16.87
C LEU A 79 1.29 5.19 -15.61
N LEU A 80 0.02 4.83 -15.51
CA LEU A 80 -0.47 3.84 -14.54
C LEU A 80 -0.62 2.50 -15.27
N ILE A 81 0.19 1.53 -14.87
CA ILE A 81 0.17 0.17 -15.37
C ILE A 81 -0.38 -0.75 -14.29
N THR A 82 -1.39 -1.56 -14.62
CA THR A 82 -1.89 -2.62 -13.75
C THR A 82 -1.62 -3.96 -14.39
N VAL A 83 -1.02 -4.89 -13.67
CA VAL A 83 -0.84 -6.26 -14.14
C VAL A 83 -1.61 -7.24 -13.27
N THR A 84 -2.06 -8.33 -13.88
CA THR A 84 -2.72 -9.45 -13.19
C THR A 84 -2.10 -10.76 -13.65
N PHE A 85 -2.44 -11.83 -12.94
CA PHE A 85 -2.07 -13.19 -13.32
C PHE A 85 -3.28 -13.92 -13.88
N ASP A 86 -3.04 -14.82 -14.83
CA ASP A 86 -4.06 -15.71 -15.35
C ASP A 86 -4.32 -16.85 -14.37
N LYS A 87 -5.59 -16.97 -13.95
CA LYS A 87 -6.03 -17.89 -12.89
C LYS A 87 -6.13 -19.34 -13.36
N LYS A 88 -6.06 -19.58 -14.67
CA LYS A 88 -6.01 -20.93 -15.24
C LYS A 88 -4.57 -21.43 -15.33
N LYS A 89 -3.61 -20.52 -15.51
CA LYS A 89 -2.19 -20.84 -15.64
C LYS A 89 -1.44 -20.88 -14.31
N TYR A 90 -1.80 -20.01 -13.36
CA TYR A 90 -1.09 -19.90 -12.09
C TYR A 90 -2.07 -19.98 -10.94
N THR A 91 -1.67 -20.69 -9.88
CA THR A 91 -2.29 -20.60 -8.57
C THR A 91 -2.03 -19.23 -7.94
N MET A 92 -2.80 -18.91 -6.90
CA MET A 92 -2.64 -17.66 -6.15
C MET A 92 -1.26 -17.60 -5.48
N GLU A 93 -0.80 -18.72 -4.93
CA GLU A 93 0.49 -18.92 -4.33
C GLU A 93 1.64 -18.64 -5.32
N GLU A 94 1.59 -19.25 -6.50
CA GLU A 94 2.57 -19.02 -7.56
C GLU A 94 2.57 -17.55 -7.98
N ALA A 95 1.39 -16.98 -8.25
CA ALA A 95 1.27 -15.59 -8.67
C ALA A 95 1.90 -14.61 -7.68
N TRP A 96 1.75 -14.83 -6.37
CA TRP A 96 2.40 -14.01 -5.34
C TRP A 96 3.90 -14.29 -5.22
N GLY A 97 4.32 -15.56 -5.28
CA GLY A 97 5.73 -15.92 -5.23
C GLY A 97 6.54 -15.35 -6.40
N MET A 98 5.96 -15.30 -7.60
CA MET A 98 6.58 -14.68 -8.78
C MET A 98 6.89 -13.19 -8.59
N LEU A 99 6.16 -12.50 -7.70
CA LEU A 99 6.39 -11.09 -7.37
C LEU A 99 7.53 -10.87 -6.38
N SER A 100 8.11 -11.94 -5.82
CA SER A 100 9.34 -11.85 -5.03
C SER A 100 10.48 -11.31 -5.89
N SER A 101 11.33 -10.47 -5.29
CA SER A 101 12.57 -10.04 -5.94
C SER A 101 13.73 -11.01 -5.72
N THR A 102 13.59 -11.91 -4.76
CA THR A 102 14.58 -12.93 -4.39
C THR A 102 14.01 -14.30 -4.68
N GLU A 103 14.89 -15.22 -5.06
CA GLU A 103 14.53 -16.63 -5.22
C GLU A 103 13.96 -17.20 -3.91
N ILE A 104 13.00 -18.11 -4.05
CA ILE A 104 12.40 -18.81 -2.93
C ILE A 104 13.15 -20.14 -2.84
N ALA A 105 13.84 -20.36 -1.72
CA ALA A 105 14.62 -21.57 -1.50
C ALA A 105 13.76 -22.82 -1.73
N SER A 106 14.33 -23.80 -2.43
CA SER A 106 13.66 -25.08 -2.73
C SER A 106 12.39 -24.94 -3.58
N SER A 107 12.31 -23.92 -4.44
CA SER A 107 11.19 -23.73 -5.36
C SER A 107 11.69 -23.39 -6.77
N ASP A 108 11.16 -24.09 -7.78
CA ASP A 108 11.42 -23.82 -9.20
C ASP A 108 10.62 -22.61 -9.73
N LEU A 109 9.93 -21.90 -8.83
CA LEU A 109 9.07 -20.78 -9.20
C LEU A 109 9.90 -19.60 -9.70
N LYS A 110 9.66 -19.18 -10.94
CA LYS A 110 10.29 -17.99 -11.51
C LYS A 110 9.94 -16.73 -10.73
N THR A 111 10.93 -16.10 -10.11
CA THR A 111 10.76 -14.83 -9.38
C THR A 111 11.16 -13.62 -10.23
N GLY A 112 11.03 -12.41 -9.69
CA GLY A 112 11.50 -11.18 -10.32
C GLY A 112 10.70 -10.72 -11.53
N VAL A 113 9.46 -11.20 -11.73
CA VAL A 113 8.70 -10.93 -12.96
C VAL A 113 8.40 -9.45 -13.20
N LEU A 114 8.29 -8.64 -12.13
CA LEU A 114 8.13 -7.18 -12.25
C LEU A 114 9.41 -6.47 -12.67
N ASN A 115 10.58 -7.05 -12.40
CA ASN A 115 11.85 -6.51 -12.88
C ASN A 115 11.98 -6.75 -14.38
N ASN A 116 11.61 -7.93 -14.86
CA ASN A 116 11.53 -8.25 -16.29
C ASN A 116 10.58 -7.29 -17.03
N LEU A 117 9.37 -7.07 -16.48
CA LEU A 117 8.45 -6.08 -17.02
C LEU A 117 9.09 -4.68 -17.10
N THR A 118 9.87 -4.29 -16.09
CA THR A 118 10.51 -2.97 -16.06
C THR A 118 11.64 -2.83 -17.06
N ALA A 119 12.43 -3.89 -17.28
CA ALA A 119 13.43 -3.93 -18.33
C ALA A 119 12.77 -3.73 -19.71
N ASN A 120 11.73 -4.51 -20.00
CA ASN A 120 10.97 -4.37 -21.25
C ASN A 120 10.37 -2.96 -21.42
N LEU A 121 9.85 -2.36 -20.35
CA LEU A 121 9.33 -0.98 -20.42
C LEU A 121 10.45 0.05 -20.69
N ARG A 122 11.66 -0.17 -20.16
CA ARG A 122 12.82 0.69 -20.46
C ARG A 122 13.23 0.59 -21.92
N ASP A 123 13.18 -0.61 -22.49
CA ASP A 123 13.49 -0.79 -23.90
C ASP A 123 12.48 -0.05 -24.79
N ILE A 124 11.23 0.09 -24.33
CA ILE A 124 10.14 0.73 -25.08
C ILE A 124 10.17 2.25 -24.94
N PHE A 125 10.22 2.75 -23.71
CA PHE A 125 10.04 4.16 -23.41
C PHE A 125 11.35 4.89 -23.08
N GLY A 126 12.48 4.17 -23.05
CA GLY A 126 13.76 4.70 -22.62
C GLY A 126 13.91 4.75 -21.09
N PRO A 127 14.81 5.60 -20.58
CA PRO A 127 14.98 5.82 -19.15
C PRO A 127 13.65 6.13 -18.44
N LEU A 128 13.41 5.41 -17.34
CA LEU A 128 12.22 5.55 -16.51
C LEU A 128 12.52 5.22 -15.05
N CYS A 129 11.68 5.76 -14.17
CA CYS A 129 11.56 5.33 -12.79
C CYS A 129 10.14 4.85 -12.47
N LYS A 130 9.97 4.09 -11.38
CA LYS A 130 8.68 3.47 -11.06
C LYS A 130 8.39 3.47 -9.57
N ILE A 131 7.10 3.62 -9.25
CA ILE A 131 6.52 3.30 -7.96
C ILE A 131 5.69 2.04 -8.16
N THR A 132 6.00 0.96 -7.46
CA THR A 132 5.23 -0.28 -7.50
C THR A 132 4.44 -0.43 -6.21
N VAL A 133 3.14 -0.68 -6.34
CA VAL A 133 2.23 -1.00 -5.24
C VAL A 133 1.68 -2.41 -5.46
N LYS A 134 1.90 -3.31 -4.51
CA LYS A 134 1.44 -4.72 -4.57
C LYS A 134 0.19 -4.88 -3.72
N GLU A 135 -0.97 -4.95 -4.38
CA GLU A 135 -2.26 -5.22 -3.75
C GLU A 135 -2.85 -6.55 -4.23
N ALA A 136 -3.83 -7.06 -3.49
CA ALA A 136 -4.64 -8.21 -3.90
C ALA A 136 -5.89 -7.76 -4.68
N GLN A 137 -6.49 -8.72 -5.36
CA GLN A 137 -7.85 -8.70 -5.84
C GLN A 137 -8.78 -9.23 -4.75
N GLU A 138 -10.08 -9.13 -4.98
CA GLU A 138 -11.11 -9.62 -4.05
C GLU A 138 -11.01 -11.12 -3.75
N ASP A 139 -10.54 -11.89 -4.72
CA ASP A 139 -10.32 -13.33 -4.60
C ASP A 139 -8.89 -13.71 -4.19
N GLY A 140 -8.08 -12.71 -3.81
CA GLY A 140 -6.74 -12.89 -3.25
C GLY A 140 -5.60 -12.94 -4.27
N TYR A 141 -5.87 -13.04 -5.58
CA TYR A 141 -4.83 -12.95 -6.61
C TYR A 141 -4.16 -11.58 -6.62
N PRO A 142 -2.87 -11.46 -6.93
CA PRO A 142 -2.22 -10.16 -6.95
C PRO A 142 -2.67 -9.31 -8.16
N ALA A 143 -2.80 -8.00 -7.93
CA ALA A 143 -2.99 -6.98 -8.95
C ALA A 143 -2.02 -5.80 -8.76
N PRO A 144 -0.71 -5.98 -9.01
CA PRO A 144 0.26 -4.91 -8.85
C PRO A 144 -0.06 -3.70 -9.73
N HIS A 145 0.05 -2.52 -9.12
CA HIS A 145 -0.02 -1.22 -9.79
C HIS A 145 1.38 -0.63 -9.87
N LEU A 146 1.78 -0.19 -11.06
CA LEU A 146 3.03 0.52 -11.30
C LEU A 146 2.69 1.92 -11.80
N ILE A 147 3.16 2.94 -11.10
CA ILE A 147 3.20 4.30 -11.63
C ILE A 147 4.59 4.48 -12.23
N VAL A 148 4.66 4.54 -13.55
CA VAL A 148 5.89 4.68 -14.31
C VAL A 148 6.03 6.13 -14.72
N LEU A 149 7.17 6.71 -14.37
CA LEU A 149 7.56 8.07 -14.72
C LEU A 149 8.61 7.99 -15.83
N LEU A 150 8.28 8.59 -16.97
CA LEU A 150 9.05 8.55 -18.20
C LEU A 150 9.87 9.83 -18.31
N ASP A 151 11.12 9.70 -18.73
CA ASP A 151 11.94 10.87 -19.06
C ASP A 151 11.45 11.53 -20.35
N ASN A 152 10.98 10.72 -21.32
CA ASN A 152 10.35 11.19 -22.55
C ASN A 152 8.83 10.97 -22.51
N PRO A 153 8.01 12.00 -22.79
CA PRO A 153 6.56 11.87 -22.77
C PRO A 153 6.07 10.93 -23.87
N THR A 154 4.93 10.27 -23.62
CA THR A 154 4.20 9.49 -24.62
C THR A 154 2.86 10.14 -24.94
N THR A 155 2.42 10.04 -26.19
CA THR A 155 1.11 10.53 -26.62
C THR A 155 -0.02 9.61 -26.15
N VAL A 156 -1.02 10.21 -25.51
CA VAL A 156 -2.23 9.56 -25.05
C VAL A 156 -3.47 10.27 -25.58
N LYS A 157 -4.52 9.49 -25.84
CA LYS A 157 -5.81 9.96 -26.31
C LYS A 157 -6.91 9.61 -25.31
N LEU A 158 -7.83 10.54 -25.11
CA LEU A 158 -9.00 10.34 -24.28
C LEU A 158 -9.90 9.26 -24.91
N HIS A 159 -10.13 8.19 -24.16
CA HIS A 159 -11.01 7.09 -24.54
C HIS A 159 -12.21 7.06 -23.60
N ARG A 160 -13.42 7.12 -24.18
CA ARG A 160 -14.69 7.03 -23.45
C ARG A 160 -15.25 5.62 -23.65
N GLY A 161 -15.35 4.85 -22.57
CA GLY A 161 -15.90 3.49 -22.60
C GLY A 161 -16.99 3.30 -21.55
N LYS A 162 -17.54 2.08 -21.47
CA LYS A 162 -18.58 1.71 -20.48
C LYS A 162 -18.15 1.98 -19.03
N GLY A 163 -16.85 1.90 -18.74
CA GLY A 163 -16.27 2.18 -17.42
C GLY A 163 -15.89 3.64 -17.15
N GLY A 164 -16.35 4.58 -18.00
CA GLY A 164 -16.03 5.99 -17.92
C GLY A 164 -14.90 6.42 -18.85
N GLN A 165 -14.26 7.53 -18.50
CA GLN A 165 -13.18 8.15 -19.26
C GLN A 165 -11.82 7.62 -18.80
N SER A 166 -10.92 7.35 -19.74
CA SER A 166 -9.54 6.94 -19.46
C SER A 166 -8.61 7.44 -20.56
N TRP A 167 -7.37 7.77 -20.22
CA TRP A 167 -6.35 8.15 -21.21
C TRP A 167 -5.57 6.94 -21.66
N ARG A 168 -5.49 6.71 -22.98
CA ARG A 168 -4.89 5.50 -23.56
C ARG A 168 -3.78 5.88 -24.51
N ILE A 169 -2.68 5.13 -24.50
CA ILE A 169 -1.60 5.30 -25.48
C ILE A 169 -2.19 5.25 -26.88
N PHE A 170 -1.82 6.24 -27.69
CA PHE A 170 -2.36 6.43 -29.02
C PHE A 170 -1.42 5.92 -30.12
N ASP A 171 -0.11 5.98 -29.89
CA ASP A 171 0.90 5.57 -30.87
C ASP A 171 0.80 4.06 -31.22
N PRO A 172 0.50 3.70 -32.48
CA PRO A 172 0.42 2.31 -32.93
C PRO A 172 1.71 1.52 -32.72
N HIS A 173 2.88 2.16 -32.85
CA HIS A 173 4.16 1.47 -32.68
C HIS A 173 4.35 1.04 -31.22
N THR A 174 4.17 1.97 -30.28
CA THR A 174 4.18 1.68 -28.84
C THR A 174 3.12 0.63 -28.49
N LEU A 175 1.90 0.75 -29.01
CA LEU A 175 0.82 -0.21 -28.76
C LEU A 175 1.21 -1.64 -29.15
N ARG A 176 1.87 -1.85 -30.30
CA ARG A 176 2.38 -3.18 -30.67
C ARG A 176 3.42 -3.68 -29.66
N ARG A 177 4.39 -2.83 -29.30
CA ARG A 177 5.48 -3.20 -28.39
C ARG A 177 5.01 -3.52 -26.97
N ILE A 178 3.90 -2.93 -26.49
CA ILE A 178 3.32 -3.26 -25.18
C ILE A 178 2.25 -4.36 -25.22
N GLY A 179 1.98 -4.95 -26.39
CA GLY A 179 0.92 -5.95 -26.57
C GLY A 179 -0.47 -5.39 -26.33
N LYS A 180 -0.74 -4.21 -26.92
CA LYS A 180 -2.04 -3.53 -26.89
C LYS A 180 -2.48 -3.04 -28.26
N ASP A 181 -1.96 -3.62 -29.33
CA ASP A 181 -2.46 -3.39 -30.67
C ASP A 181 -3.85 -4.04 -30.90
N PRO A 182 -4.58 -3.64 -31.94
CA PRO A 182 -5.92 -4.17 -32.23
C PRO A 182 -5.98 -5.69 -32.41
N ALA A 183 -4.96 -6.34 -32.96
CA ALA A 183 -4.97 -7.79 -33.19
C ALA A 183 -4.90 -8.53 -31.85
N LEU A 184 -3.96 -8.18 -30.97
CA LEU A 184 -3.85 -8.83 -29.66
C LEU A 184 -5.06 -8.54 -28.76
N ARG A 185 -5.66 -7.34 -28.86
CA ARG A 185 -6.92 -7.03 -28.15
C ARG A 185 -8.09 -7.90 -28.61
N ARG A 186 -8.21 -8.17 -29.92
CA ARG A 186 -9.23 -9.08 -30.46
C ARG A 186 -8.96 -10.50 -29.98
N LEU A 187 -7.72 -10.98 -30.08
CA LEU A 187 -7.33 -12.31 -29.61
C LEU A 187 -7.64 -12.49 -28.12
N SER A 188 -7.37 -11.49 -27.29
CA SER A 188 -7.66 -11.53 -25.84
C SER A 188 -9.14 -11.75 -25.50
N ARG A 189 -10.08 -11.42 -26.40
CA ARG A 189 -11.51 -11.64 -26.17
C ARG A 189 -11.97 -13.05 -26.53
N ILE A 190 -11.27 -13.69 -27.46
CA ILE A 190 -11.64 -15.01 -28.02
C ILE A 190 -10.80 -16.11 -27.35
N ARG A 191 -9.48 -15.94 -27.28
CA ARG A 191 -8.50 -16.89 -26.76
C ARG A 191 -7.47 -16.15 -25.88
N HIS A 192 -7.84 -15.85 -24.64
CA HIS A 192 -6.99 -15.04 -23.75
C HIS A 192 -5.65 -15.70 -23.42
N ILE A 193 -5.58 -17.03 -23.32
CA ILE A 193 -4.33 -17.76 -23.04
C ILE A 193 -3.30 -17.51 -24.15
N ASP A 194 -3.72 -17.61 -25.41
CA ASP A 194 -2.90 -17.30 -26.58
C ASP A 194 -2.47 -15.83 -26.59
N ALA A 195 -3.39 -14.91 -26.25
CA ALA A 195 -3.06 -13.49 -26.16
C ALA A 195 -2.03 -13.18 -25.06
N ILE A 196 -2.07 -13.91 -23.94
CA ILE A 196 -1.10 -13.78 -22.85
C ILE A 196 0.27 -14.32 -23.27
N SER A 197 0.33 -15.49 -23.91
CA SER A 197 1.60 -16.08 -24.36
C SER A 197 2.29 -15.23 -25.43
N MET A 198 1.50 -14.62 -26.31
CA MET A 198 1.96 -13.71 -27.37
C MET A 198 2.27 -12.29 -26.87
N ASN A 199 1.92 -11.92 -25.63
CA ASN A 199 2.21 -10.59 -25.13
C ASN A 199 3.74 -10.38 -24.99
N PRO A 200 4.31 -9.32 -25.58
CA PRO A 200 5.76 -9.13 -25.61
C PRO A 200 6.35 -8.80 -24.23
N ILE A 201 5.59 -8.17 -23.33
CA ILE A 201 6.12 -7.62 -22.07
C ILE A 201 5.56 -8.27 -20.81
N TRP A 202 4.40 -8.93 -20.89
CA TRP A 202 3.73 -9.54 -19.75
C TRP A 202 3.06 -10.87 -20.10
N LYS A 203 3.79 -11.97 -19.91
CA LYS A 203 3.37 -13.35 -20.24
C LYS A 203 2.67 -14.12 -19.11
N TYR A 204 2.27 -13.41 -18.06
CA TYR A 204 1.73 -14.01 -16.83
C TYR A 204 0.22 -13.80 -16.65
N GLY A 205 -0.38 -12.85 -17.38
CA GLY A 205 -1.81 -12.56 -17.32
C GLY A 205 -2.13 -11.28 -18.10
N PHE A 206 -3.08 -10.48 -17.60
CA PHE A 206 -3.47 -9.25 -18.27
C PHE A 206 -2.63 -8.06 -17.82
N ILE A 207 -2.35 -7.16 -18.76
CA ILE A 207 -1.75 -5.85 -18.49
C ILE A 207 -2.74 -4.77 -18.90
N ASP A 208 -2.86 -3.70 -18.14
CA ASP A 208 -3.65 -2.50 -18.47
C ASP A 208 -2.75 -1.28 -18.37
N VAL A 209 -2.72 -0.44 -19.40
CA VAL A 209 -1.87 0.75 -19.45
C VAL A 209 -2.76 1.98 -19.67
N GLN A 210 -2.63 2.94 -18.76
CA GLN A 210 -3.36 4.19 -18.78
C GLN A 210 -2.41 5.38 -18.64
N GLY A 211 -2.61 6.42 -19.44
CA GLY A 211 -1.93 7.70 -19.27
C GLY A 211 -2.40 8.42 -18.02
N VAL A 212 -1.49 9.04 -17.28
CA VAL A 212 -1.81 9.90 -16.15
C VAL A 212 -1.85 11.34 -16.63
N VAL A 213 -3.03 11.94 -16.55
CA VAL A 213 -3.27 13.34 -16.91
C VAL A 213 -3.74 14.08 -15.65
N LYS A 214 -3.12 15.20 -15.32
CA LYS A 214 -3.46 15.97 -14.12
C LYS A 214 -4.90 16.47 -14.18
N GLY A 215 -5.54 16.52 -13.00
CA GLY A 215 -6.95 16.86 -12.86
C GLY A 215 -7.95 15.79 -13.30
N CYS A 216 -7.49 14.70 -13.93
CA CYS A 216 -8.37 13.60 -14.36
C CYS A 216 -8.52 12.53 -13.28
N ARG A 217 -9.76 12.05 -13.11
CA ARG A 217 -10.08 10.96 -12.18
C ARG A 217 -9.60 9.61 -12.70
N PHE A 218 -9.23 8.74 -11.78
CA PHE A 218 -8.91 7.33 -12.05
C PHE A 218 -9.98 6.44 -11.45
N LYS A 219 -10.89 5.93 -12.30
CA LYS A 219 -12.10 5.23 -11.88
C LYS A 219 -12.87 6.07 -10.84
N ASN A 220 -13.06 5.55 -9.63
CA ASN A 220 -13.75 6.22 -8.53
C ASN A 220 -12.83 7.09 -7.66
N ARG A 221 -11.54 7.25 -8.01
CA ARG A 221 -10.56 8.03 -7.23
C ARG A 221 -10.21 9.33 -7.93
N LYS A 222 -9.75 10.30 -7.12
CA LYS A 222 -9.42 11.65 -7.59
C LYS A 222 -8.25 11.65 -8.58
N ASP A 223 -7.29 10.75 -8.41
CA ASP A 223 -6.07 10.69 -9.21
C ASP A 223 -5.44 9.26 -9.17
N ALA A 224 -4.39 9.06 -9.97
CA ALA A 224 -3.69 7.77 -10.12
C ALA A 224 -2.97 7.29 -8.84
N VAL A 225 -2.37 8.21 -8.08
CA VAL A 225 -1.63 7.90 -6.85
C VAL A 225 -2.63 7.45 -5.78
N SER A 226 -3.71 8.20 -5.58
CA SER A 226 -4.84 7.83 -4.72
C SER A 226 -5.46 6.49 -5.11
N TYR A 227 -5.54 6.18 -6.41
CA TYR A 227 -6.00 4.87 -6.89
C TYR A 227 -5.06 3.73 -6.52
N ALA A 228 -3.75 3.91 -6.71
CA ALA A 228 -2.75 2.89 -6.37
C ALA A 228 -2.66 2.64 -4.86
N TYR A 229 -2.85 3.68 -4.03
CA TYR A 229 -2.72 3.60 -2.56
C TYR A 229 -4.01 3.22 -1.82
N LYS A 230 -5.13 3.05 -2.53
CA LYS A 230 -6.50 3.04 -1.98
C LYS A 230 -6.77 2.07 -0.81
N TYR A 231 -6.03 0.97 -0.73
CA TYR A 231 -6.18 -0.05 0.32
C TYR A 231 -5.08 0.00 1.38
N LEU A 232 -3.90 0.55 1.06
CA LEU A 232 -2.76 0.62 1.97
C LEU A 232 -2.88 1.72 3.02
N THR A 233 -3.72 2.73 2.77
CA THR A 233 -3.97 3.83 3.71
C THR A 233 -5.16 3.59 4.64
N LYS A 234 -5.77 2.40 4.60
CA LYS A 234 -6.88 2.03 5.48
C LYS A 234 -6.36 1.28 6.71
N SER A 235 -6.92 1.57 7.87
CA SER A 235 -6.61 0.80 9.09
C SER A 235 -7.56 -0.40 9.14
N LEU A 236 -7.02 -1.62 9.14
CA LEU A 236 -7.87 -2.81 9.27
C LEU A 236 -8.40 -2.96 10.68
N THR A 237 -7.64 -2.52 11.68
CA THR A 237 -8.02 -2.60 13.09
C THR A 237 -9.05 -1.53 13.45
N ASP A 238 -8.91 -0.30 12.96
CA ASP A 238 -9.80 0.79 13.38
C ASP A 238 -11.06 0.85 12.50
N ASP A 239 -10.91 0.73 11.17
CA ASP A 239 -12.04 0.90 10.24
C ASP A 239 -12.98 -0.30 10.25
N HIS A 240 -12.52 -1.47 10.73
CA HIS A 240 -13.19 -2.76 10.58
C HIS A 240 -13.11 -3.66 11.83
N CYS A 241 -12.81 -3.12 13.03
CA CYS A 241 -12.57 -3.88 14.27
C CYS A 241 -13.58 -5.02 14.52
N ARG A 242 -14.88 -4.69 14.51
CA ARG A 242 -15.96 -5.66 14.80
C ARG A 242 -16.02 -6.80 13.80
N GLU A 243 -15.98 -6.48 12.50
CA GLU A 243 -15.97 -7.52 11.47
C GLU A 243 -14.70 -8.36 11.56
N LEU A 244 -13.56 -7.77 11.93
CA LEU A 244 -12.30 -8.49 12.06
C LEU A 244 -12.28 -9.47 13.24
N GLU A 245 -12.93 -9.14 14.37
CA GLU A 245 -13.01 -10.00 15.56
C GLU A 245 -13.73 -11.32 15.29
N ASP A 246 -14.81 -11.27 14.48
CA ASP A 246 -15.68 -12.42 14.22
C ASP A 246 -15.23 -13.33 13.06
N LEU A 247 -14.13 -13.01 12.37
CA LEU A 247 -13.68 -13.77 11.20
C LEU A 247 -12.81 -14.99 11.56
N ASP A 248 -13.17 -16.15 11.02
CA ASP A 248 -12.32 -17.34 11.04
C ASP A 248 -11.50 -17.51 9.75
N SER A 249 -11.92 -16.87 8.66
CA SER A 249 -11.21 -16.88 7.39
C SER A 249 -11.42 -15.57 6.62
N ILE A 250 -10.44 -15.20 5.79
CA ILE A 250 -10.55 -13.99 4.94
C ILE A 250 -11.66 -14.17 3.90
N SER A 251 -11.94 -15.41 3.50
CA SER A 251 -12.99 -15.73 2.54
C SER A 251 -14.40 -15.40 3.06
N GLU A 252 -14.63 -15.46 4.37
CA GLU A 252 -15.91 -15.13 5.02
C GLU A 252 -16.17 -13.62 5.15
N CYS A 253 -15.14 -12.79 4.94
CA CYS A 253 -15.25 -11.34 5.02
C CYS A 253 -16.26 -10.82 3.98
N ARG A 254 -17.29 -10.11 4.46
CA ARG A 254 -18.37 -9.57 3.63
C ARG A 254 -17.94 -8.26 2.98
N THR A 255 -17.16 -7.46 3.69
CA THR A 255 -16.70 -6.18 3.19
C THR A 255 -15.60 -6.36 2.15
N LYS A 256 -15.94 -6.13 0.87
CA LYS A 256 -15.00 -6.24 -0.26
C LYS A 256 -13.66 -5.53 -0.03
N SER A 257 -13.67 -4.30 0.49
CA SER A 257 -12.42 -3.57 0.72
C SER A 257 -11.56 -4.16 1.82
N LEU A 258 -12.18 -4.66 2.89
CA LEU A 258 -11.48 -5.32 3.99
C LEU A 258 -10.86 -6.63 3.50
N ARG A 259 -11.63 -7.44 2.77
CA ARG A 259 -11.16 -8.69 2.15
C ARG A 259 -9.94 -8.49 1.24
N ILE A 260 -9.98 -7.48 0.36
CA ILE A 260 -8.84 -7.13 -0.50
C ILE A 260 -7.60 -6.76 0.34
N SER A 261 -7.77 -5.91 1.35
CA SER A 261 -6.65 -5.49 2.20
C SER A 261 -6.08 -6.63 3.03
N LEU A 262 -6.93 -7.51 3.58
CA LEU A 262 -6.52 -8.70 4.33
C LEU A 262 -5.67 -9.64 3.47
N TRP A 263 -6.15 -9.96 2.26
CA TRP A 263 -5.37 -10.75 1.30
C TRP A 263 -4.05 -10.08 0.95
N GLY A 264 -4.06 -8.78 0.67
CA GLY A 264 -2.85 -8.02 0.35
C GLY A 264 -1.80 -8.12 1.47
N HIS A 265 -2.20 -7.88 2.72
CA HIS A 265 -1.27 -7.94 3.86
C HIS A 265 -0.81 -9.36 4.18
N LEU A 266 -1.71 -10.36 4.12
CA LEU A 266 -1.35 -11.77 4.32
C LEU A 266 -0.30 -12.21 3.30
N CYS A 267 -0.54 -11.93 2.01
CA CYS A 267 0.36 -12.35 0.94
C CYS A 267 1.69 -11.60 0.98
N ASN A 268 1.67 -10.28 1.16
CA ASN A 268 2.91 -9.53 1.29
C ASN A 268 3.72 -9.97 2.52
N LYS A 269 3.08 -10.34 3.63
CA LYS A 269 3.77 -10.89 4.81
C LYS A 269 4.34 -12.29 4.53
N SER A 270 3.56 -13.17 3.91
CA SER A 270 3.95 -14.58 3.68
C SER A 270 5.14 -14.70 2.72
N TYR A 271 5.23 -13.80 1.73
CA TYR A 271 6.31 -13.81 0.73
C TYR A 271 7.39 -12.73 0.99
N GLY A 272 7.40 -12.08 2.16
CA GLY A 272 8.38 -11.04 2.50
C GLY A 272 8.36 -9.82 1.56
N LEU A 273 7.24 -9.55 0.88
CA LEU A 273 7.13 -8.51 -0.12
C LEU A 273 6.93 -7.14 0.52
N ARG A 274 7.56 -6.12 -0.05
CA ARG A 274 7.22 -4.72 0.25
C ARG A 274 5.93 -4.33 -0.49
N ASP A 275 4.97 -3.75 0.25
CA ASP A 275 3.69 -3.31 -0.32
C ASP A 275 3.88 -2.17 -1.32
N ILE A 276 4.84 -1.29 -1.03
CA ILE A 276 5.22 -0.17 -1.88
C ILE A 276 6.74 -0.18 -2.06
N THR A 277 7.20 -0.02 -3.29
CA THR A 277 8.63 0.13 -3.62
C THR A 277 8.83 1.27 -4.61
N TYR A 278 9.83 2.10 -4.34
CA TYR A 278 10.35 3.11 -5.23
C TYR A 278 11.79 3.42 -4.82
N GLY A 279 12.64 3.74 -5.80
CA GLY A 279 14.04 4.03 -5.59
C GLY A 279 14.33 5.53 -5.46
N ARG A 280 15.61 5.85 -5.26
CA ARG A 280 16.14 7.22 -5.24
C ARG A 280 15.75 8.03 -6.49
N LYS A 281 15.83 7.41 -7.68
CA LYS A 281 15.45 8.05 -8.96
C LYS A 281 14.03 8.61 -9.00
N VAL A 282 13.07 7.99 -8.30
CA VAL A 282 11.70 8.54 -8.20
C VAL A 282 11.69 9.82 -7.40
N LYS A 283 12.44 9.85 -6.29
CA LYS A 283 12.57 11.05 -5.46
C LYS A 283 13.27 12.17 -6.21
N GLU A 284 14.30 11.86 -6.99
CA GLU A 284 15.00 12.81 -7.86
C GLU A 284 14.06 13.37 -8.92
N PHE A 285 13.36 12.49 -9.66
CA PHE A 285 12.43 12.88 -10.72
C PHE A 285 11.34 13.85 -10.21
N LEU A 286 10.78 13.55 -9.03
CA LEU A 286 9.72 14.32 -8.39
C LEU A 286 10.24 15.43 -7.47
N SER A 287 11.54 15.70 -7.42
CA SER A 287 12.15 16.71 -6.55
C SER A 287 11.76 16.56 -5.06
N MET A 288 11.66 15.32 -4.59
CA MET A 288 11.32 14.94 -3.22
C MET A 288 12.53 14.65 -2.34
N LEU A 289 13.75 14.77 -2.88
CA LEU A 289 14.92 14.71 -2.03
C LEU A 289 14.91 15.92 -1.10
N PRO A 290 15.25 15.75 0.19
CA PRO A 290 15.50 16.91 1.03
C PRO A 290 16.52 17.79 0.31
N ALA A 291 16.35 19.11 0.38
CA ALA A 291 17.43 20.03 0.05
C ALA A 291 18.67 19.52 0.78
N GLU A 292 19.85 19.59 0.15
CA GLU A 292 21.10 19.31 0.85
C GLU A 292 21.21 20.31 1.99
N ASN A 293 20.68 19.94 3.15
CA ASN A 293 20.95 20.65 4.37
C ASN A 293 22.44 20.43 4.59
N MET A 294 23.21 21.48 4.34
CA MET A 294 24.48 21.77 5.00
C MET A 294 24.27 21.95 6.51
N ASP A 295 23.57 21.00 7.14
CA ASP A 295 23.48 20.87 8.57
C ASP A 295 24.25 19.60 8.86
N GLY A 296 25.47 19.78 9.37
CA GLY A 296 26.36 18.68 9.77
C GLY A 296 25.59 17.63 10.56
N GLU A 297 26.06 16.38 10.46
CA GLU A 297 25.60 15.26 11.27
C GLU A 297 25.46 15.69 12.74
N ASN A 298 24.28 16.18 13.11
CA ASN A 298 23.86 16.26 14.49
C ASN A 298 23.51 14.82 14.86
N THR A 299 24.56 14.04 15.11
CA THR A 299 24.56 12.87 15.99
C THR A 299 24.17 13.32 17.40
N MET A 300 23.03 13.99 17.56
CA MET A 300 22.41 14.11 18.86
C MET A 300 22.03 12.69 19.25
N GLU A 301 22.72 12.17 20.28
CA GLU A 301 22.33 10.91 20.88
C GLU A 301 20.83 10.90 21.14
N SER A 302 20.14 9.85 20.70
CA SER A 302 18.72 9.67 20.98
C SER A 302 18.50 9.76 22.50
N ARG A 303 17.65 10.72 22.91
CA ARG A 303 17.14 10.90 24.29
C ARG A 303 16.50 9.62 24.85
N TRP A 304 15.95 8.80 23.95
CA TRP A 304 15.20 7.60 24.26
C TRP A 304 16.01 6.34 23.95
N THR A 305 15.96 5.37 24.88
CA THR A 305 16.52 4.03 24.71
C THR A 305 15.38 3.03 24.56
N PHE A 306 15.46 2.16 23.55
CA PHE A 306 14.53 1.03 23.42
C PHE A 306 14.77 0.04 24.55
N MET A 307 13.70 -0.33 25.26
CA MET A 307 13.80 -1.30 26.35
C MET A 307 13.34 -2.68 25.88
N ARG A 308 12.09 -2.78 25.44
CA ARG A 308 11.44 -4.04 25.02
C ARG A 308 10.12 -3.76 24.32
N THR A 309 9.56 -4.81 23.73
CA THR A 309 8.16 -4.86 23.29
C THR A 309 7.34 -5.65 24.30
N ILE A 310 6.13 -5.17 24.63
CA ILE A 310 5.18 -5.84 25.53
C ILE A 310 3.81 -5.98 24.85
N PRO A 311 3.02 -7.02 25.17
CA PRO A 311 1.63 -7.11 24.74
C PRO A 311 0.75 -5.97 25.28
N SER A 312 -0.31 -5.60 24.57
CA SER A 312 -1.22 -4.51 24.98
C SER A 312 -1.83 -4.73 26.36
N PHE A 313 -2.27 -5.95 26.68
CA PHE A 313 -2.85 -6.25 28.00
C PHE A 313 -1.87 -6.00 29.17
N VAL A 314 -0.56 -6.10 28.93
CA VAL A 314 0.46 -5.76 29.94
C VAL A 314 0.55 -4.25 30.11
N TYR A 315 0.53 -3.51 29.01
CA TYR A 315 0.47 -2.05 29.02
C TYR A 315 -0.78 -1.53 29.75
N GLU A 316 -1.96 -2.08 29.46
CA GLU A 316 -3.22 -1.74 30.14
C GLU A 316 -3.13 -1.94 31.65
N LYS A 317 -2.57 -3.07 32.10
CA LYS A 317 -2.33 -3.33 33.53
C LYS A 317 -1.41 -2.28 34.17
N ILE A 318 -0.34 -1.87 33.47
CA ILE A 318 0.58 -0.82 33.94
C ILE A 318 -0.15 0.52 34.07
N VAL A 319 -0.91 0.92 33.04
CA VAL A 319 -1.68 2.18 33.04
C VAL A 319 -2.71 2.19 34.17
N MET A 320 -3.49 1.11 34.33
CA MET A 320 -4.45 0.99 35.42
C MET A 320 -3.80 1.06 36.80
N TRP A 321 -2.64 0.41 36.97
CA TRP A 321 -1.90 0.46 38.23
C TRP A 321 -1.40 1.88 38.55
N ASN A 322 -0.84 2.58 37.56
CA ASN A 322 -0.39 3.97 37.70
C ASN A 322 -1.56 4.90 38.03
N ALA A 323 -2.68 4.78 37.32
CA ALA A 323 -3.89 5.55 37.59
C ALA A 323 -4.41 5.32 39.02
N ARG A 324 -4.47 4.05 39.47
CA ARG A 324 -4.84 3.71 40.85
C ARG A 324 -3.90 4.35 41.86
N LYS A 325 -2.58 4.36 41.61
CA LYS A 325 -1.59 4.99 42.50
C LYS A 325 -1.79 6.50 42.60
N MET A 326 -2.04 7.18 41.47
CA MET A 326 -2.30 8.63 41.44
C MET A 326 -3.61 9.02 42.15
N LEU A 327 -4.62 8.13 42.13
CA LEU A 327 -5.91 8.38 42.77
C LEU A 327 -5.95 8.06 44.27
N ARG A 328 -4.90 7.43 44.84
CA ARG A 328 -4.84 7.09 46.28
C ARG A 328 -5.05 8.29 47.22
N PRO A 329 -4.41 9.46 47.00
CA PRO A 329 -4.58 10.63 47.88
C PRO A 329 -6.00 11.21 47.89
N PHE A 330 -6.79 10.96 46.83
CA PHE A 330 -8.14 11.48 46.67
C PHE A 330 -9.22 10.55 47.23
N ARG A 331 -8.89 9.29 47.54
CA ARG A 331 -9.81 8.31 48.14
C ARG A 331 -9.85 8.35 49.67
N SER A 332 -8.95 9.09 50.30
CA SER A 332 -8.79 9.12 51.76
C SER A 332 -9.33 10.39 52.43
N ARG A 333 -10.35 11.04 51.86
CA ARG A 333 -11.20 11.97 52.64
C ARG A 333 -12.46 11.21 53.05
N PRO A 334 -12.60 10.77 54.31
CA PRO A 334 -13.92 10.55 54.87
C PRO A 334 -14.66 11.89 54.80
N GLU A 335 -15.89 11.87 54.31
CA GLU A 335 -16.86 12.88 54.67
C GLU A 335 -16.87 12.92 56.20
N THR A 336 -16.40 14.03 56.78
CA THR A 336 -16.66 14.34 58.17
C THR A 336 -18.17 14.43 58.29
N SER A 337 -18.78 13.37 58.80
CA SER A 337 -20.18 13.34 59.19
C SER A 337 -20.42 14.51 60.12
N ASP A 338 -21.22 15.47 59.66
CA ASP A 338 -21.81 16.48 60.52
C ASP A 338 -22.49 15.77 61.69
N ALA A 339 -22.02 16.09 62.89
CA ALA A 339 -22.60 15.60 64.13
C ALA A 339 -24.03 16.16 64.25
N ASN A 340 -25.00 15.25 64.33
CA ASN A 340 -26.35 15.56 64.79
C ASN A 340 -26.30 16.30 66.14
N PRO A 341 -26.90 17.49 66.28
CA PRO A 341 -27.18 18.03 67.60
C PRO A 341 -28.39 17.30 68.19
N SER A 342 -28.21 16.70 69.37
CA SER A 342 -29.30 16.13 70.17
C SER A 342 -30.37 17.17 70.48
N PRO A 343 -31.67 16.81 70.51
CA PRO A 343 -32.71 17.70 70.98
C PRO A 343 -32.69 17.73 72.51
N ALA A 344 -32.54 18.92 73.09
CA ALA A 344 -32.82 19.14 74.50
C ALA A 344 -34.33 19.25 74.71
N PHE A 345 -34.85 18.44 75.64
CA PHE A 345 -36.15 18.61 76.29
C PHE A 345 -36.05 19.70 77.36
#